data_AF-M2RFK6-F1
#
_entry.id   AF-M2RFK6-F1
#
_cell.length_a   1.000
_cell.length_b   1.000
_cell.length_c   1.000
_cell.angle_alpha   90.00
_cell.angle_beta   90.00
_cell.angle_gamma   90.00
#
_symmetry.space_group_name_H-M   'P 1'
#
loop_
_entity.id
_entity.type
_entity.pdbx_description
1 polymer ?
#
loop_
_entity_poly.entity_id
_entity_poly.type
_entity_poly.pdbx_seq_one_letter_code
_entity_poly.pdbx_strand_id
1 'polypeptide(L)'
;MAFTALLALATIAATVRAAPAAICSDGTVVSNSVCCDFVPLATALQSTLFMNDCGEDAHESIRLMFHDAVSISQSQGPSAGGGADGSMLIFPTIEPNFPANNGIDDSVNNLIPFLSMFPTISAGDLVQFAGAVALTNCPGAPRLEFLAGRANATAPAVIGLIPQPQDNVTSILDRFADAGNFSPFEVVSLLASHSVARADKVDPTLDASPFDTTPFTFDTQFFLETLLKGVGFPGLDNNTGEVASPLPLGDTASGGNDTGMMRLQSDFLLARDERTACFWQSFVNEQDFMTQSFKSAVEKLAILGSNRADLIDCSDVVPIAMPAAGVPATFPATTGPRDLQLTCLTEQFPSLTVDPGATETLVPHCSDGSEDCPTVQFSGPA
;
A
#
# COMPACT_ATOMS: atom_id res chain seq x y z
N MET A 1 42.57 -49.00 -35.77
CA MET A 1 42.56 -48.53 -34.37
C MET A 1 41.65 -47.32 -34.29
N ALA A 2 40.49 -47.45 -33.65
CA ALA A 2 39.71 -46.36 -33.05
C ALA A 2 38.46 -47.00 -32.43
N PHE A 3 38.46 -47.22 -31.12
CA PHE A 3 37.24 -47.52 -30.36
C PHE A 3 36.74 -46.20 -29.77
N THR A 4 35.52 -45.84 -30.12
CA THR A 4 34.74 -44.72 -29.58
C THR A 4 34.28 -45.04 -28.16
N ALA A 5 34.62 -44.19 -27.20
CA ALA A 5 34.06 -44.23 -25.85
C ALA A 5 32.91 -43.23 -25.76
N LEU A 6 31.68 -43.72 -25.56
CA LEU A 6 30.56 -42.90 -25.08
C LEU A 6 30.67 -42.79 -23.55
N LEU A 7 30.87 -41.59 -23.03
CA LEU A 7 30.59 -41.29 -21.62
C LEU A 7 29.10 -40.99 -21.47
N ALA A 8 28.40 -41.82 -20.71
CA ALA A 8 27.06 -41.50 -20.21
C ALA A 8 27.20 -40.62 -18.96
N LEU A 9 26.77 -39.35 -19.05
CA LEU A 9 26.55 -38.53 -17.86
C LEU A 9 25.23 -38.96 -17.21
N ALA A 10 25.31 -39.57 -16.03
CA ALA A 10 24.15 -39.78 -15.16
C ALA A 10 23.83 -38.46 -14.44
N THR A 11 22.73 -37.82 -14.82
CA THR A 11 22.16 -36.68 -14.08
C THR A 11 21.48 -37.20 -12.81
N ILE A 12 22.05 -36.91 -11.64
CA ILE A 12 21.39 -37.15 -10.35
C ILE A 12 20.33 -36.06 -10.18
N ALA A 13 19.07 -36.41 -10.38
CA ALA A 13 17.96 -35.57 -9.96
C ALA A 13 17.88 -35.62 -8.43
N ALA A 14 18.32 -34.57 -7.76
CA ALA A 14 18.06 -34.39 -6.34
C ALA A 14 16.56 -34.11 -6.18
N THR A 15 15.80 -35.09 -5.68
CA THR A 15 14.44 -34.85 -5.20
C THR A 15 14.55 -33.98 -3.96
N VAL A 16 14.30 -32.68 -4.09
CA VAL A 16 14.08 -31.81 -2.93
C VAL A 16 12.80 -32.32 -2.27
N ARG A 17 12.93 -33.02 -1.13
CA ARG A 17 11.77 -33.30 -0.29
C ARG A 17 11.28 -31.95 0.23
N ALA A 18 10.10 -31.52 -0.19
CA ALA A 18 9.39 -30.44 0.49
C ALA A 18 9.38 -30.75 1.99
N ALA A 19 9.69 -29.76 2.83
CA ALA A 19 9.54 -29.89 4.26
C ALA A 19 8.11 -30.39 4.57
N PRO A 20 7.92 -31.27 5.57
CA PRO A 20 6.59 -31.76 5.88
C PRO A 20 5.72 -30.57 6.28
N ALA A 21 4.64 -30.35 5.53
CA ALA A 21 3.61 -29.39 5.87
C ALA A 21 3.07 -29.68 7.29
N ALA A 22 2.81 -28.63 8.06
CA ALA A 22 2.18 -28.72 9.37
C ALA A 22 0.65 -28.66 9.22
N ILE A 23 -0.07 -29.19 10.20
CA ILE A 23 -1.53 -29.11 10.27
C ILE A 23 -1.88 -28.34 11.53
N CYS A 24 -2.58 -27.22 11.35
CA CYS A 24 -3.03 -26.36 12.43
C CYS A 24 -4.20 -26.98 13.20
N SER A 25 -4.57 -26.38 14.33
CA SER A 25 -5.62 -26.92 15.23
C SER A 25 -7.02 -26.96 14.58
N ASP A 26 -7.26 -26.10 13.59
CA ASP A 26 -8.49 -26.04 12.79
C ASP A 26 -8.46 -26.98 11.56
N GLY A 27 -7.36 -27.70 11.34
CA GLY A 27 -7.14 -28.59 10.20
C GLY A 27 -6.51 -27.93 8.97
N THR A 28 -6.22 -26.63 9.01
CA THR A 28 -5.53 -25.92 7.92
C THR A 28 -4.12 -26.48 7.73
N VAL A 29 -3.75 -26.78 6.49
CA VAL A 29 -2.40 -27.27 6.14
C VAL A 29 -1.53 -26.08 5.79
N VAL A 30 -0.39 -25.95 6.47
CA VAL A 30 0.55 -24.83 6.29
C VAL A 30 1.98 -25.28 6.01
N SER A 31 2.78 -24.39 5.43
CA SER A 31 4.19 -24.59 5.08
C SER A 31 5.08 -24.86 6.31
N ASN A 32 4.77 -24.21 7.44
CA ASN A 32 5.51 -24.28 8.69
C ASN A 32 4.55 -24.12 9.88
N SER A 33 4.79 -24.84 10.98
CA SER A 33 3.93 -24.77 12.17
C SER A 33 3.82 -23.39 12.80
N VAL A 34 4.81 -22.51 12.62
CA VAL A 34 4.76 -21.11 13.09
C VAL A 34 3.64 -20.34 12.37
N CYS A 35 3.31 -20.70 11.13
CA CYS A 35 2.27 -20.03 10.35
C CYS A 35 0.86 -20.29 10.90
N CYS A 36 0.67 -21.31 11.75
CA CYS A 36 -0.63 -21.62 12.32
C CYS A 36 -1.23 -20.52 13.19
N ASP A 37 -0.41 -19.68 13.82
CA ASP A 37 -0.89 -18.58 14.66
C ASP A 37 -1.54 -17.47 13.81
N PHE A 38 -1.17 -17.36 12.53
CA PHE A 38 -1.66 -16.33 11.63
C PHE A 38 -3.03 -16.67 11.01
N VAL A 39 -3.44 -17.94 11.01
CA VAL A 39 -4.76 -18.37 10.51
C VAL A 39 -5.91 -17.77 11.34
N PRO A 40 -5.95 -17.93 12.68
CA PRO A 40 -6.97 -17.27 13.49
C PRO A 40 -6.79 -15.75 13.55
N LEU A 41 -5.57 -15.22 13.40
CA LEU A 41 -5.34 -13.78 13.28
C LEU A 41 -6.02 -13.20 12.03
N ALA A 42 -5.85 -13.82 10.86
CA ALA A 42 -6.52 -13.36 9.63
C ALA A 42 -8.04 -13.35 9.79
N THR A 43 -8.59 -14.38 10.43
CA THR A 43 -10.03 -14.46 10.73
C THR A 43 -10.46 -13.34 11.67
N ALA A 44 -9.68 -13.04 12.71
CA ALA A 44 -9.99 -11.98 13.66
C ALA A 44 -9.93 -10.59 13.00
N LEU A 45 -8.88 -10.32 12.21
CA LEU A 45 -8.74 -9.06 11.44
C LEU A 45 -9.93 -8.86 10.51
N GLN A 46 -10.30 -9.88 9.72
CA GLN A 46 -11.44 -9.78 8.82
C GLN A 46 -12.78 -9.61 9.54
N SER A 47 -13.01 -10.34 10.63
CA SER A 47 -14.31 -10.30 11.32
C SER A 47 -14.49 -9.09 12.24
N THR A 48 -13.39 -8.50 12.70
CA THR A 48 -13.41 -7.45 13.73
C THR A 48 -13.04 -6.08 13.19
N LEU A 49 -12.16 -6.01 12.19
CA LEU A 49 -11.61 -4.76 11.69
C LEU A 49 -12.03 -4.50 10.24
N PHE A 50 -11.63 -5.37 9.30
CA PHE A 50 -11.81 -5.06 7.87
C PHE A 50 -13.18 -5.41 7.30
N MET A 51 -13.93 -6.31 7.94
CA MET A 51 -15.25 -6.77 7.49
C MET A 51 -15.26 -7.35 6.05
N ASN A 52 -14.12 -7.84 5.57
CA ASN A 52 -13.87 -8.24 4.17
C ASN A 52 -14.06 -7.11 3.15
N ASP A 53 -13.88 -5.87 3.58
CA ASP A 53 -13.97 -4.68 2.74
C ASP A 53 -12.60 -4.05 2.51
N CYS A 54 -12.42 -3.44 1.34
CA CYS A 54 -11.32 -2.52 1.06
C CYS A 54 -11.78 -1.11 1.45
N GLY A 55 -12.14 -0.93 2.71
CA GLY A 55 -12.64 0.33 3.25
C GLY A 55 -11.60 1.05 4.11
N GLU A 56 -12.07 1.99 4.93
CA GLU A 56 -11.23 2.88 5.74
C GLU A 56 -10.17 2.13 6.58
N ASP A 57 -10.61 1.16 7.39
CA ASP A 57 -9.71 0.42 8.28
C ASP A 57 -8.65 -0.40 7.52
N ALA A 58 -8.99 -0.84 6.30
CA ALA A 58 -8.05 -1.52 5.41
C ALA A 58 -7.02 -0.54 4.85
N HIS A 59 -7.44 0.64 4.38
CA HIS A 59 -6.54 1.69 3.88
C HIS A 59 -5.55 2.13 4.94
N GLU A 60 -6.02 2.39 6.15
CA GLU A 60 -5.17 2.83 7.26
C GLU A 60 -4.18 1.74 7.71
N SER A 61 -4.55 0.45 7.63
CA SER A 61 -3.61 -0.66 7.88
C SER A 61 -2.54 -0.80 6.79
N ILE A 62 -2.88 -0.51 5.53
CA ILE A 62 -1.93 -0.49 4.41
C ILE A 62 -0.95 0.68 4.58
N ARG A 63 -1.45 1.85 5.00
CA ARG A 63 -0.63 3.01 5.32
C ARG A 63 0.32 2.71 6.49
N LEU A 64 -0.16 2.11 7.58
CA LEU A 64 0.65 1.73 8.73
C LEU A 64 1.80 0.79 8.35
N MET A 65 1.55 -0.17 7.48
CA MET A 65 2.58 -1.07 6.93
C MET A 65 3.76 -0.30 6.32
N PHE A 66 3.48 0.80 5.60
CA PHE A 66 4.53 1.66 5.05
C PHE A 66 5.21 2.52 6.12
N HIS A 67 4.43 3.16 6.99
CA HIS A 67 4.95 4.08 8.00
C HIS A 67 5.85 3.39 9.04
N ASP A 68 5.52 2.15 9.44
CA ASP A 68 6.40 1.31 10.26
C ASP A 68 7.68 0.98 9.47
N ALA A 69 7.53 0.34 8.31
CA ALA A 69 8.65 -0.21 7.54
C ALA A 69 9.69 0.83 7.08
N VAL A 70 9.26 2.00 6.61
CA VAL A 70 10.17 3.02 6.04
C VAL A 70 10.96 3.78 7.10
N SER A 71 10.61 3.62 8.38
CA SER A 71 11.23 4.27 9.55
C SER A 71 12.55 3.60 9.95
N ILE A 72 13.49 3.56 9.00
CA ILE A 72 14.87 3.08 9.13
C ILE A 72 15.80 4.03 8.39
N SER A 73 17.11 4.03 8.64
CA SER A 73 18.07 4.84 7.87
C SER A 73 19.44 4.16 7.80
N GLN A 74 19.93 3.88 6.59
CA GLN A 74 21.26 3.31 6.39
C GLN A 74 22.38 4.31 6.76
N SER A 75 22.19 5.59 6.43
CA SER A 75 23.18 6.64 6.72
C SER A 75 23.25 7.04 8.20
N GLN A 76 22.12 7.02 8.92
CA GLN A 76 22.07 7.32 10.36
C GLN A 76 22.32 6.10 11.25
N GLY A 77 22.19 4.89 10.69
CA GLY A 77 22.44 3.63 11.36
C GLY A 77 21.27 3.14 12.24
N PRO A 78 21.43 1.99 12.93
CA PRO A 78 20.32 1.30 13.60
C PRO A 78 19.62 2.07 14.72
N SER A 79 20.24 3.13 15.26
CA SER A 79 19.62 3.98 16.29
C SER A 79 18.57 4.94 15.74
N ALA A 80 18.48 5.10 14.42
CA ALA A 80 17.48 5.97 13.79
C ALA A 80 16.10 5.31 13.72
N GLY A 81 16.02 3.98 13.69
CA GLY A 81 14.78 3.23 13.58
C GLY A 81 15.04 1.85 12.99
N GLY A 82 14.19 0.88 13.35
CA GLY A 82 14.39 -0.54 13.03
C GLY A 82 13.68 -1.01 11.77
N GLY A 83 12.93 -0.16 11.08
CA GLY A 83 12.18 -0.54 9.88
C GLY A 83 10.90 -1.28 10.22
N ALA A 84 10.62 -2.41 9.55
CA ALA A 84 9.41 -3.19 9.80
C ALA A 84 9.57 -3.98 11.11
N ASP A 85 9.44 -3.31 12.25
CA ASP A 85 9.70 -3.86 13.59
C ASP A 85 8.53 -3.64 14.58
N GLY A 86 7.45 -3.00 14.12
CA GLY A 86 6.27 -2.69 14.91
C GLY A 86 6.48 -1.58 15.94
N SER A 87 7.49 -0.73 15.77
CA SER A 87 7.78 0.38 16.69
C SER A 87 6.57 1.30 16.89
N MET A 88 5.74 1.47 15.86
CA MET A 88 4.47 2.20 15.92
C MET A 88 3.52 1.67 17.01
N LEU A 89 3.43 0.34 17.18
CA LEU A 89 2.57 -0.30 18.18
C LEU A 89 3.25 -0.40 19.56
N ILE A 90 4.57 -0.55 19.59
CA ILE A 90 5.35 -0.71 20.84
C ILE A 90 5.59 0.64 21.54
N PHE A 91 5.75 1.72 20.77
CA PHE A 91 5.96 3.09 21.24
C PHE A 91 4.86 4.04 20.75
N PRO A 92 3.58 3.76 21.07
CA PRO A 92 2.43 4.44 20.45
C PRO A 92 2.36 5.93 20.77
N THR A 93 2.97 6.39 21.86
CA THR A 93 2.98 7.81 22.26
C THR A 93 4.14 8.62 21.67
N ILE A 94 4.93 8.05 20.76
CA ILE A 94 6.11 8.69 20.19
C ILE A 94 5.94 8.91 18.69
N GLU A 95 6.05 7.85 17.88
CA GLU A 95 6.06 7.98 16.43
C GLU A 95 4.73 8.46 15.86
N PRO A 96 3.55 7.95 16.31
CA PRO A 96 2.26 8.46 15.87
C PRO A 96 2.06 9.96 16.10
N ASN A 97 2.77 10.54 17.08
CA ASN A 97 2.69 11.96 17.42
C ASN A 97 3.62 12.85 16.58
N PHE A 98 4.38 12.28 15.63
CA PHE A 98 5.16 13.07 14.67
C PHE A 98 4.23 13.69 13.60
N PRO A 99 4.49 14.92 13.13
CA PRO A 99 3.63 15.58 12.15
C PRO A 99 3.39 14.79 10.85
N ALA A 100 4.40 14.07 10.36
CA ALA A 100 4.29 13.24 9.15
C ALA A 100 3.45 11.96 9.35
N ASN A 101 3.16 11.60 10.61
CA ASN A 101 2.35 10.45 11.01
C ASN A 101 0.94 10.84 11.44
N ASN A 102 0.52 12.09 11.23
CA ASN A 102 -0.81 12.55 11.63
C ASN A 102 -1.91 11.62 11.07
N GLY A 103 -2.83 11.16 11.93
CA GLY A 103 -3.88 10.19 11.61
C GLY A 103 -3.47 8.71 11.73
N ILE A 104 -2.18 8.38 11.86
CA ILE A 104 -1.76 6.96 11.98
C ILE A 104 -2.19 6.33 13.31
N ASP A 105 -2.51 7.17 14.31
CA ASP A 105 -3.01 6.76 15.62
C ASP A 105 -4.24 5.86 15.51
N ASP A 106 -5.09 6.06 14.50
CA ASP A 106 -6.27 5.23 14.30
C ASP A 106 -5.90 3.76 14.00
N SER A 107 -5.03 3.52 13.01
CA SER A 107 -4.52 2.19 12.69
C SER A 107 -3.75 1.54 13.84
N VAL A 108 -2.94 2.33 14.57
CA VAL A 108 -2.17 1.85 15.73
C VAL A 108 -3.09 1.38 16.84
N ASN A 109 -4.08 2.22 17.19
CA ASN A 109 -5.06 1.90 18.21
C ASN A 109 -5.93 0.71 17.82
N ASN A 110 -6.21 0.53 16.53
CA ASN A 110 -6.95 -0.61 16.00
C ASN A 110 -6.17 -1.93 16.07
N LEU A 111 -4.85 -1.92 15.88
CA LEU A 111 -4.04 -3.15 15.91
C LEU A 111 -3.56 -3.55 17.32
N ILE A 112 -3.39 -2.61 18.26
CA ILE A 112 -2.92 -2.92 19.63
C ILE A 112 -3.72 -4.04 20.33
N PRO A 113 -5.07 -4.09 20.28
CA PRO A 113 -5.85 -5.17 20.87
C PRO A 113 -5.45 -6.57 20.37
N PHE A 114 -5.03 -6.68 19.10
CA PHE A 114 -4.63 -7.95 18.50
C PHE A 114 -3.32 -8.48 19.08
N LEU A 115 -2.40 -7.63 19.56
CA LEU A 115 -1.21 -8.08 20.29
C LEU A 115 -1.56 -8.81 21.59
N SER A 116 -2.64 -8.38 22.25
CA SER A 116 -3.13 -9.04 23.47
C SER A 116 -3.86 -10.35 23.15
N MET A 117 -4.56 -10.41 22.02
CA MET A 117 -5.26 -11.61 21.56
C MET A 117 -4.33 -12.69 21.00
N PHE A 118 -3.21 -12.28 20.39
CA PHE A 118 -2.24 -13.14 19.72
C PHE A 118 -0.81 -12.89 20.25
N PRO A 119 -0.53 -13.19 21.53
CA PRO A 119 0.71 -12.80 22.20
C PRO A 119 1.98 -13.52 21.69
N THR A 120 1.85 -14.50 20.80
CA THR A 120 2.97 -15.19 20.14
C THR A 120 3.43 -14.46 18.86
N ILE A 121 2.61 -13.54 18.33
CA ILE A 121 2.91 -12.76 17.13
C ILE A 121 3.55 -11.43 17.57
N SER A 122 4.66 -11.07 16.94
CA SER A 122 5.34 -9.80 17.20
C SER A 122 4.57 -8.61 16.62
N ALA A 123 4.84 -7.40 17.10
CA ALA A 123 4.24 -6.19 16.58
C ALA A 123 4.56 -5.96 15.10
N GLY A 124 5.82 -6.15 14.69
CA GLY A 124 6.21 -6.06 13.29
C GLY A 124 5.51 -7.11 12.41
N ASP A 125 5.38 -8.36 12.89
CA ASP A 125 4.65 -9.38 12.13
C ASP A 125 3.15 -9.05 12.04
N LEU A 126 2.54 -8.51 13.11
CA LEU A 126 1.14 -8.08 13.12
C LEU A 126 0.90 -6.95 12.10
N VAL A 127 1.72 -5.90 12.09
CA VAL A 127 1.58 -4.77 11.16
C VAL A 127 1.67 -5.26 9.71
N GLN A 128 2.71 -6.03 9.38
CA GLN A 128 2.91 -6.52 8.02
C GLN A 128 1.83 -7.52 7.60
N PHE A 129 1.36 -8.37 8.50
CA PHE A 129 0.28 -9.32 8.20
C PHE A 129 -1.07 -8.61 8.05
N ALA A 130 -1.37 -7.61 8.88
CA ALA A 130 -2.59 -6.83 8.80
C ALA A 130 -2.68 -6.07 7.46
N GLY A 131 -1.61 -5.40 7.03
CA GLY A 131 -1.54 -4.76 5.71
C GLY A 131 -1.70 -5.76 4.55
N ALA A 132 -1.07 -6.94 4.66
CA ALA A 132 -1.24 -8.00 3.67
C ALA A 132 -2.67 -8.53 3.59
N VAL A 133 -3.34 -8.73 4.72
CA VAL A 133 -4.75 -9.15 4.78
C VAL A 133 -5.66 -8.05 4.25
N ALA A 134 -5.45 -6.79 4.63
CA ALA A 134 -6.22 -5.65 4.16
C ALA A 134 -6.22 -5.55 2.63
N LEU A 135 -5.03 -5.66 2.00
CA LEU A 135 -4.90 -5.65 0.54
C LEU A 135 -5.70 -6.77 -0.15
N THR A 136 -5.89 -7.93 0.49
CA THR A 136 -6.65 -9.03 -0.14
C THR A 136 -8.12 -8.68 -0.38
N ASN A 137 -8.66 -7.68 0.34
CA ASN A 137 -10.02 -7.19 0.17
C ASN A 137 -10.18 -6.22 -1.00
N CYS A 138 -9.08 -5.69 -1.54
CA CYS A 138 -9.07 -4.73 -2.62
C CYS A 138 -9.03 -5.46 -3.97
N PRO A 139 -10.09 -5.42 -4.80
CA PRO A 139 -10.11 -6.12 -6.08
C PRO A 139 -8.94 -5.69 -6.98
N GLY A 140 -8.14 -6.66 -7.44
CA GLY A 140 -6.95 -6.42 -8.28
C GLY A 140 -5.62 -6.35 -7.53
N ALA A 141 -5.66 -6.28 -6.20
CA ALA A 141 -4.45 -6.29 -5.39
C ALA A 141 -3.74 -7.65 -5.45
N PRO A 142 -2.40 -7.69 -5.29
CA PRO A 142 -1.69 -8.95 -5.23
C PRO A 142 -1.89 -9.63 -3.89
N ARG A 143 -1.86 -10.96 -3.88
CA ARG A 143 -1.54 -11.71 -2.66
C ARG A 143 -0.05 -11.54 -2.37
N LEU A 144 0.27 -10.76 -1.35
CA LEU A 144 1.64 -10.48 -0.93
C LEU A 144 2.35 -11.73 -0.41
N GLU A 145 3.67 -11.73 -0.52
CA GLU A 145 4.48 -12.60 0.32
C GLU A 145 4.38 -12.14 1.77
N PHE A 146 4.31 -13.09 2.70
CA PHE A 146 4.38 -12.80 4.12
C PHE A 146 5.43 -13.68 4.77
N LEU A 147 6.51 -13.05 5.22
CA LEU A 147 7.54 -13.70 6.02
C LEU A 147 7.34 -13.32 7.48
N ALA A 148 7.30 -14.29 8.39
CA ALA A 148 7.14 -14.11 9.83
C ALA A 148 8.46 -14.31 10.59
N GLY A 149 8.54 -13.78 11.81
CA GLY A 149 9.68 -13.93 12.71
C GLY A 149 10.37 -12.61 13.08
N ARG A 150 9.76 -11.45 12.83
CA ARG A 150 10.34 -10.16 13.23
C ARG A 150 10.44 -10.08 14.75
N ALA A 151 11.55 -9.52 15.25
CA ALA A 151 11.66 -9.17 16.65
C ALA A 151 10.85 -7.89 16.95
N ASN A 152 10.29 -7.78 18.16
CA ASN A 152 9.68 -6.52 18.60
C ASN A 152 10.73 -5.41 18.70
N ALA A 153 10.35 -4.21 18.26
CA ALA A 153 11.14 -3.00 18.41
C ALA A 153 11.63 -2.79 19.86
N THR A 154 12.86 -2.30 20.01
CA THR A 154 13.47 -1.96 21.31
C THR A 154 13.64 -0.46 21.54
N ALA A 155 13.42 0.35 20.50
CA ALA A 155 13.43 1.80 20.53
C ALA A 155 12.47 2.35 19.45
N PRO A 156 11.89 3.53 19.65
CA PRO A 156 11.12 4.20 18.60
C PRO A 156 12.06 4.71 17.50
N ALA A 157 11.54 4.90 16.29
CA ALA A 157 12.25 5.62 15.25
C ALA A 157 12.37 7.12 15.57
N VAL A 158 13.35 7.79 14.94
CA VAL A 158 13.51 9.24 15.02
C VAL A 158 12.54 9.94 14.05
N ILE A 159 12.20 11.18 14.38
CA ILE A 159 11.40 12.03 13.49
C ILE A 159 12.14 12.32 12.17
N GLY A 160 11.37 12.52 11.09
CA GLY A 160 11.88 12.94 9.78
C GLY A 160 12.24 11.79 8.83
N LEU A 161 11.84 10.56 9.18
CA LEU A 161 12.07 9.38 8.34
C LEU A 161 10.92 9.07 7.37
N ILE A 162 9.76 9.69 7.54
CA ILE A 162 8.57 9.52 6.70
C ILE A 162 8.54 10.61 5.61
N PRO A 163 8.42 10.24 4.32
CA PRO A 163 8.18 11.21 3.24
C PRO A 163 6.89 12.00 3.47
N GLN A 164 6.89 13.28 3.12
CA GLN A 164 5.72 14.16 3.24
C GLN A 164 5.23 14.60 1.86
N PRO A 165 3.93 14.93 1.70
CA PRO A 165 3.36 15.27 0.40
C PRO A 165 3.96 16.55 -0.21
N GLN A 166 4.49 17.47 0.60
CA GLN A 166 5.20 18.67 0.13
C GLN A 166 6.68 18.46 -0.22
N ASP A 167 7.22 17.25 -0.03
CA ASP A 167 8.61 16.99 -0.34
C ASP A 167 8.83 17.00 -1.86
N ASN A 168 10.00 17.50 -2.28
CA ASN A 168 10.38 17.42 -3.69
C ASN A 168 10.85 16.01 -4.06
N VAL A 169 10.84 15.70 -5.36
CA VAL A 169 11.17 14.36 -5.88
C VAL A 169 12.57 13.89 -5.47
N THR A 170 13.57 14.78 -5.42
CA THR A 170 14.92 14.39 -4.99
C THR A 170 14.92 13.94 -3.53
N SER A 171 14.30 14.71 -2.64
CA SER A 171 14.19 14.33 -1.23
C SER A 171 13.47 12.99 -1.04
N ILE A 172 12.39 12.75 -1.78
CA ILE A 172 11.63 11.49 -1.74
C ILE A 172 12.54 10.34 -2.20
N LEU A 173 13.14 10.44 -3.38
CA LEU A 173 13.99 9.38 -3.92
C LEU A 173 15.21 9.10 -3.03
N ASP A 174 15.84 10.13 -2.47
CA ASP A 174 16.95 9.99 -1.52
C ASP A 174 16.49 9.31 -0.22
N ARG A 175 15.31 9.64 0.29
CA ARG A 175 14.72 9.02 1.49
C ARG A 175 14.51 7.52 1.27
N PHE A 176 13.92 7.13 0.15
CA PHE A 176 13.71 5.74 -0.23
C PHE A 176 15.04 4.99 -0.49
N ALA A 177 16.02 5.65 -1.13
CA ALA A 177 17.35 5.08 -1.30
C ALA A 177 18.04 4.83 0.06
N ASP A 178 17.95 5.77 1.01
CA ASP A 178 18.53 5.63 2.34
C ASP A 178 17.80 4.58 3.21
N ALA A 179 16.48 4.41 3.05
CA ALA A 179 15.71 3.43 3.82
C ALA A 179 16.10 2.00 3.44
N GLY A 180 16.11 1.69 2.14
CA GLY A 180 16.22 0.31 1.66
C GLY A 180 16.87 0.15 0.29
N ASN A 181 17.57 1.18 -0.19
CA ASN A 181 18.13 1.23 -1.55
C ASN A 181 17.03 0.97 -2.61
N PHE A 182 15.88 1.62 -2.45
CA PHE A 182 14.80 1.58 -3.44
C PHE A 182 15.16 2.45 -4.65
N SER A 183 14.97 1.88 -5.84
CA SER A 183 15.08 2.57 -7.11
C SER A 183 13.84 3.45 -7.35
N PRO A 184 13.93 4.48 -8.22
CA PRO A 184 12.76 5.28 -8.58
C PRO A 184 11.58 4.45 -9.13
N PHE A 185 11.86 3.34 -9.84
CA PHE A 185 10.82 2.42 -10.28
C PHE A 185 10.11 1.74 -9.10
N GLU A 186 10.84 1.26 -8.10
CA GLU A 186 10.23 0.67 -6.90
C GLU A 186 9.43 1.72 -6.10
N VAL A 187 9.88 2.98 -6.04
CA VAL A 187 9.12 4.07 -5.40
C VAL A 187 7.77 4.29 -6.09
N VAL A 188 7.77 4.41 -7.42
CA VAL A 188 6.52 4.54 -8.19
C VAL A 188 5.65 3.28 -8.06
N SER A 189 6.28 2.10 -7.98
CA SER A 189 5.56 0.84 -7.77
C SER A 189 4.84 0.81 -6.42
N LEU A 190 5.48 1.28 -5.35
CA LEU A 190 4.87 1.36 -4.01
C LEU A 190 3.69 2.32 -3.97
N LEU A 191 3.74 3.43 -4.73
CA LEU A 191 2.64 4.39 -4.83
C LEU A 191 1.37 3.84 -5.48
N ALA A 192 1.40 2.62 -6.04
CA ALA A 192 0.15 1.95 -6.42
C ALA A 192 -0.80 1.76 -5.21
N SER A 193 -0.30 1.80 -3.97
CA SER A 193 -1.16 1.86 -2.78
C SER A 193 -2.10 3.06 -2.76
N HIS A 194 -1.76 4.16 -3.44
CA HIS A 194 -2.64 5.33 -3.53
C HIS A 194 -3.88 5.09 -4.41
N SER A 195 -3.98 3.97 -5.12
CA SER A 195 -5.22 3.54 -5.78
C SER A 195 -6.27 3.04 -4.77
N VAL A 196 -5.87 2.72 -3.54
CA VAL A 196 -6.75 2.32 -2.44
C VAL A 196 -6.49 3.17 -1.20
N ALA A 197 -6.56 4.49 -1.38
CA ALA A 197 -6.21 5.44 -0.33
C ALA A 197 -7.02 6.73 -0.40
N ARG A 198 -7.10 7.39 0.75
CA ARG A 198 -7.79 8.66 0.99
C ARG A 198 -6.96 9.54 1.93
N ALA A 199 -7.34 10.80 2.06
CA ALA A 199 -6.71 11.76 2.97
C ALA A 199 -7.72 12.46 3.88
N ASP A 200 -7.43 12.44 5.18
CA ASP A 200 -8.30 13.02 6.21
C ASP A 200 -7.66 14.23 6.90
N LYS A 201 -6.33 14.38 6.75
CA LYS A 201 -5.54 15.34 7.54
C LYS A 201 -4.86 16.42 6.72
N VAL A 202 -4.87 16.31 5.38
CA VAL A 202 -4.24 17.28 4.48
C VAL A 202 -5.09 18.56 4.43
N ASP A 203 -6.38 18.40 4.18
CA ASP A 203 -7.37 19.47 4.32
C ASP A 203 -8.07 19.32 5.67
N PRO A 204 -7.97 20.31 6.58
CA PRO A 204 -8.58 20.23 7.91
C PRO A 204 -10.12 20.35 7.91
N THR A 205 -10.75 20.57 6.75
CA THR A 205 -12.20 20.74 6.59
C THR A 205 -12.88 19.53 5.94
N LEU A 206 -12.10 18.57 5.44
CA LEU A 206 -12.58 17.36 4.79
C LEU A 206 -12.01 16.12 5.46
N ASP A 207 -12.72 15.02 5.30
CA ASP A 207 -12.32 13.68 5.70
C ASP A 207 -12.38 12.78 4.45
N ALA A 208 -11.60 11.71 4.40
CA ALA A 208 -11.70 10.67 3.39
C ALA A 208 -11.63 11.16 1.93
N SER A 209 -10.85 12.20 1.60
CA SER A 209 -10.71 12.65 0.21
C SER A 209 -9.87 11.67 -0.61
N PRO A 210 -10.42 10.96 -1.62
CA PRO A 210 -9.73 9.88 -2.30
C PRO A 210 -8.63 10.39 -3.25
N PHE A 211 -7.62 9.57 -3.53
CA PHE A 211 -6.55 9.92 -4.47
C PHE A 211 -6.82 9.49 -5.92
N ASP A 212 -7.88 8.73 -6.16
CA ASP A 212 -8.45 8.43 -7.47
C ASP A 212 -9.98 8.26 -7.37
N THR A 213 -10.65 7.97 -8.49
CA THR A 213 -12.11 7.77 -8.51
C THR A 213 -12.59 6.39 -8.04
N THR A 214 -11.68 5.49 -7.69
CA THR A 214 -11.96 4.09 -7.40
C THR A 214 -11.25 3.63 -6.13
N PRO A 215 -11.37 4.35 -4.99
CA PRO A 215 -10.52 4.17 -3.81
C PRO A 215 -10.69 2.81 -3.11
N PHE A 216 -11.62 1.96 -3.55
CA PHE A 216 -11.86 0.62 -3.01
C PHE A 216 -11.40 -0.49 -3.97
N THR A 217 -10.78 -0.12 -5.10
CA THR A 217 -10.31 -1.04 -6.16
C THR A 217 -8.84 -0.77 -6.42
N PHE A 218 -8.01 -1.82 -6.38
CA PHE A 218 -6.58 -1.70 -6.65
C PHE A 218 -6.33 -1.79 -8.16
N ASP A 219 -6.55 -0.67 -8.85
CA ASP A 219 -6.41 -0.54 -10.29
C ASP A 219 -5.42 0.57 -10.71
N THR A 220 -5.49 0.98 -11.97
CA THR A 220 -4.51 1.92 -12.55
C THR A 220 -5.07 3.34 -12.70
N GLN A 221 -6.27 3.62 -12.17
CA GLN A 221 -6.92 4.94 -12.23
C GLN A 221 -6.07 6.01 -11.56
N PHE A 222 -5.49 5.75 -10.39
CA PHE A 222 -4.52 6.65 -9.75
C PHE A 222 -3.42 7.15 -10.71
N PHE A 223 -2.79 6.24 -11.47
CA PHE A 223 -1.73 6.61 -12.40
C PHE A 223 -2.24 7.45 -13.58
N LEU A 224 -3.45 7.16 -14.07
CA LEU A 224 -4.12 7.93 -15.12
C LEU A 224 -4.51 9.33 -14.64
N GLU A 225 -5.23 9.40 -13.52
CA GLU A 225 -5.93 10.60 -13.06
C GLU A 225 -4.95 11.65 -12.55
N THR A 226 -3.83 11.24 -11.96
CA THR A 226 -2.73 12.15 -11.57
C THR A 226 -2.07 12.86 -12.76
N LEU A 227 -2.16 12.30 -13.97
CA LEU A 227 -1.66 12.92 -15.22
C LEU A 227 -2.63 13.96 -15.81
N LEU A 228 -3.87 14.03 -15.33
CA LEU A 228 -4.86 14.99 -15.81
C LEU A 228 -4.57 16.41 -15.30
N LYS A 229 -5.00 17.42 -16.05
CA LYS A 229 -4.94 18.82 -15.64
C LYS A 229 -5.84 19.05 -14.42
N GLY A 230 -5.27 19.62 -13.35
CA GLY A 230 -6.04 20.07 -12.19
C GLY A 230 -6.96 21.23 -12.53
N VAL A 231 -8.20 21.20 -12.02
CA VAL A 231 -9.26 22.19 -12.28
C VAL A 231 -9.80 22.86 -11.02
N GLY A 232 -9.54 22.30 -9.83
CA GLY A 232 -9.95 22.87 -8.55
C GLY A 232 -9.38 22.09 -7.36
N PHE A 233 -9.90 22.33 -6.17
CA PHE A 233 -9.59 21.61 -4.94
C PHE A 233 -10.91 21.07 -4.36
N PRO A 234 -10.91 19.86 -3.77
CA PRO A 234 -12.12 19.33 -3.13
C PRO A 234 -12.55 20.17 -1.92
N GLY A 235 -11.60 20.83 -1.25
CA GLY A 235 -11.81 21.72 -0.12
C GLY A 235 -11.13 23.08 -0.29
N LEU A 236 -10.26 23.42 0.66
CA LEU A 236 -9.44 24.65 0.66
C LEU A 236 -8.34 24.59 -0.41
N ASP A 237 -7.92 25.76 -0.90
CA ASP A 237 -6.89 25.90 -1.93
C ASP A 237 -5.50 26.28 -1.39
N ASN A 238 -5.30 26.16 -0.07
CA ASN A 238 -4.12 26.64 0.64
C ASN A 238 -3.46 25.59 1.56
N ASN A 239 -3.84 24.32 1.41
CA ASN A 239 -3.29 23.22 2.18
C ASN A 239 -1.84 22.91 1.77
N THR A 240 -1.00 22.55 2.75
CA THR A 240 0.40 22.21 2.48
C THR A 240 0.49 20.82 1.85
N GLY A 241 1.21 20.69 0.74
CA GLY A 241 1.38 19.40 0.06
C GLY A 241 0.20 19.01 -0.84
N GLU A 242 -0.79 19.87 -1.03
CA GLU A 242 -1.89 19.65 -1.98
C GLU A 242 -1.71 20.49 -3.25
N VAL A 243 -2.16 19.96 -4.38
CA VAL A 243 -2.26 20.69 -5.66
C VAL A 243 -3.63 20.45 -6.30
N ALA A 244 -3.98 21.26 -7.30
CA ALA A 244 -5.28 21.16 -7.94
C ALA A 244 -5.56 19.74 -8.48
N SER A 245 -6.71 19.21 -8.06
CA SER A 245 -7.31 17.95 -8.47
C SER A 245 -8.04 18.08 -9.81
N PRO A 246 -8.05 17.04 -10.66
CA PRO A 246 -8.81 17.05 -11.91
C PRO A 246 -10.29 16.79 -11.68
N LEU A 247 -10.66 16.23 -10.52
CA LEU A 247 -12.00 15.76 -10.16
C LEU A 247 -12.34 16.20 -8.72
N PRO A 248 -12.49 17.52 -8.47
CA PRO A 248 -12.68 18.04 -7.12
C PRO A 248 -14.14 18.02 -6.63
N LEU A 249 -15.11 17.50 -7.42
CA LEU A 249 -16.51 17.55 -7.03
C LEU A 249 -16.79 16.59 -5.87
N GLY A 250 -17.20 17.15 -4.74
CA GLY A 250 -17.86 16.43 -3.66
C GLY A 250 -19.22 17.05 -3.32
N ASP A 251 -19.97 16.39 -2.45
CA ASP A 251 -21.29 16.83 -2.01
C ASP A 251 -21.37 17.22 -0.52
N THR A 252 -20.24 17.26 0.18
CA THR A 252 -20.13 17.66 1.59
C THR A 252 -20.71 19.04 1.90
N ALA A 253 -20.61 19.98 0.95
CA ALA A 253 -21.25 21.30 1.07
C ALA A 253 -22.79 21.24 1.09
N SER A 254 -23.37 20.15 0.57
CA SER A 254 -24.81 19.85 0.57
C SER A 254 -25.22 18.89 1.70
N GLY A 255 -24.26 18.47 2.54
CA GLY A 255 -24.48 17.60 3.69
C GLY A 255 -24.31 16.10 3.42
N GLY A 256 -23.76 15.72 2.26
CA GLY A 256 -23.34 14.34 2.00
C GLY A 256 -21.91 14.06 2.50
N ASN A 257 -21.43 12.83 2.27
CA ASN A 257 -20.10 12.39 2.68
C ASN A 257 -19.16 12.07 1.51
N ASP A 258 -19.63 12.22 0.27
CA ASP A 258 -18.83 11.96 -0.92
C ASP A 258 -17.90 13.16 -1.15
N THR A 259 -16.63 13.00 -0.78
CA THR A 259 -15.59 14.00 -1.00
C THR A 259 -15.03 13.90 -2.41
N GLY A 260 -14.64 15.07 -2.95
CA GLY A 260 -13.95 15.11 -4.24
C GLY A 260 -12.53 14.55 -4.14
N MET A 261 -11.99 14.10 -5.27
CA MET A 261 -10.62 13.61 -5.36
C MET A 261 -9.63 14.69 -4.91
N MET A 262 -8.67 14.32 -4.08
CA MET A 262 -7.52 15.14 -3.70
C MET A 262 -6.30 14.76 -4.55
N ARG A 263 -5.38 15.70 -4.75
CA ARG A 263 -4.09 15.40 -5.38
C ARG A 263 -2.92 15.91 -4.54
N LEU A 264 -2.07 14.98 -4.10
CA LEU A 264 -0.84 15.31 -3.40
C LEU A 264 0.19 15.92 -4.37
N GLN A 265 0.96 16.88 -3.86
CA GLN A 265 2.05 17.53 -4.60
C GLN A 265 3.14 16.51 -4.97
N SER A 266 3.51 15.62 -4.06
CA SER A 266 4.48 14.53 -4.30
C SER A 266 4.12 13.69 -5.51
N ASP A 267 2.85 13.25 -5.59
CA ASP A 267 2.35 12.38 -6.65
C ASP A 267 2.32 13.13 -7.99
N PHE A 268 1.84 14.38 -7.96
CA PHE A 268 1.87 15.26 -9.13
C PHE A 268 3.28 15.45 -9.70
N LEU A 269 4.27 15.64 -8.82
CA LEU A 269 5.66 15.86 -9.20
C LEU A 269 6.31 14.56 -9.69
N LEU A 270 6.11 13.43 -9.01
CA LEU A 270 6.64 12.13 -9.42
C LEU A 270 6.06 11.67 -10.77
N ALA A 271 4.79 11.96 -11.05
CA ALA A 271 4.18 11.70 -12.36
C ALA A 271 4.81 12.52 -13.50
N ARG A 272 5.59 13.57 -13.18
CA ARG A 272 6.11 14.55 -14.15
C ARG A 272 7.62 14.72 -14.17
N ASP A 273 8.34 14.15 -13.21
CA ASP A 273 9.79 14.22 -13.12
C ASP A 273 10.46 13.25 -14.11
N GLU A 274 11.54 13.68 -14.76
CA GLU A 274 12.24 12.89 -15.79
C GLU A 274 12.75 11.53 -15.29
N ARG A 275 12.96 11.37 -13.97
CA ARG A 275 13.43 10.13 -13.34
C ARG A 275 12.33 9.10 -13.13
N THR A 276 11.05 9.52 -13.14
CA THR A 276 9.91 8.69 -12.72
C THR A 276 8.72 8.72 -13.68
N ALA A 277 8.58 9.74 -14.52
CA ALA A 277 7.40 9.96 -15.37
C ALA A 277 7.10 8.79 -16.31
N CYS A 278 8.11 8.14 -16.89
CA CYS A 278 7.87 6.97 -17.73
C CYS A 278 7.45 5.74 -16.93
N PHE A 279 8.03 5.52 -15.74
CA PHE A 279 7.54 4.47 -14.84
C PHE A 279 6.10 4.71 -14.42
N TRP A 280 5.74 5.96 -14.13
CA TRP A 280 4.38 6.36 -13.82
C TRP A 280 3.41 6.05 -14.97
N GLN A 281 3.75 6.51 -16.18
CA GLN A 281 2.92 6.26 -17.37
C GLN A 281 2.82 4.77 -17.70
N SER A 282 3.87 3.99 -17.44
CA SER A 282 3.92 2.56 -17.78
C SER A 282 2.92 1.71 -16.99
N PHE A 283 2.36 2.21 -15.88
CA PHE A 283 1.30 1.52 -15.15
C PHE A 283 -0.10 1.84 -15.65
N VAL A 284 -0.30 2.91 -16.42
CA VAL A 284 -1.63 3.27 -16.94
C VAL A 284 -2.16 2.15 -17.83
N ASN A 285 -3.29 1.56 -17.46
CA ASN A 285 -3.95 0.46 -18.15
C ASN A 285 -3.15 -0.86 -18.20
N GLU A 286 -2.15 -1.03 -17.32
CA GLU A 286 -1.29 -2.20 -17.24
C GLU A 286 -1.43 -2.90 -15.88
N GLN A 287 -2.64 -3.39 -15.57
CA GLN A 287 -3.01 -3.98 -14.26
C GLN A 287 -2.00 -5.03 -13.77
N ASP A 288 -1.72 -6.06 -14.58
CA ASP A 288 -0.85 -7.15 -14.16
C ASP A 288 0.57 -6.68 -13.89
N PHE A 289 1.05 -5.69 -14.65
CA PHE A 289 2.38 -5.13 -14.47
C PHE A 289 2.47 -4.27 -13.21
N MET A 290 1.47 -3.43 -12.96
CA MET A 290 1.35 -2.65 -11.73
C MET A 290 1.28 -3.57 -10.50
N THR A 291 0.37 -4.54 -10.49
CA THR A 291 0.16 -5.48 -9.38
C THR A 291 1.43 -6.28 -9.07
N GLN A 292 2.14 -6.78 -10.08
CA GLN A 292 3.41 -7.52 -9.89
C GLN A 292 4.54 -6.62 -9.39
N SER A 293 4.62 -5.38 -9.88
CA SER A 293 5.66 -4.43 -9.49
C SER A 293 5.45 -3.95 -8.04
N PHE A 294 4.21 -3.62 -7.67
CA PHE A 294 3.82 -3.32 -6.29
C PHE A 294 4.17 -4.49 -5.36
N LYS A 295 3.77 -5.72 -5.72
CA LYS A 295 4.10 -6.91 -4.93
C LYS A 295 5.60 -7.02 -4.67
N SER A 296 6.43 -6.94 -5.71
CA SER A 296 7.88 -7.05 -5.58
C SER A 296 8.48 -5.94 -4.73
N ALA A 297 7.96 -4.72 -4.81
CA ALA A 297 8.45 -3.61 -4.01
C ALA A 297 8.02 -3.73 -2.53
N VAL A 298 6.79 -4.19 -2.27
CA VAL A 298 6.31 -4.44 -0.89
C VAL A 298 7.05 -5.62 -0.25
N GLU A 299 7.39 -6.66 -1.00
CA GLU A 299 8.24 -7.78 -0.50
C GLU A 299 9.57 -7.28 0.09
N LYS A 300 10.16 -6.24 -0.51
CA LYS A 300 11.37 -5.59 -0.03
C LYS A 300 11.08 -4.63 1.14
N LEU A 301 10.01 -3.84 1.07
CA LEU A 301 9.56 -2.94 2.13
C LEU A 301 9.29 -3.70 3.43
N ALA A 302 8.55 -4.80 3.35
CA ALA A 302 8.09 -5.56 4.48
C ALA A 302 9.20 -6.19 5.33
N ILE A 303 10.42 -6.30 4.79
CA ILE A 303 11.56 -6.89 5.48
C ILE A 303 12.65 -5.87 5.82
N LEU A 304 12.40 -4.57 5.67
CA LEU A 304 13.36 -3.55 6.08
C LEU A 304 13.74 -3.73 7.56
N GLY A 305 15.04 -3.69 7.84
CA GLY A 305 15.60 -3.95 9.17
C GLY A 305 15.74 -5.42 9.55
N SER A 306 15.20 -6.33 8.74
CA SER A 306 15.30 -7.78 8.94
C SER A 306 16.19 -8.43 7.88
N ASN A 307 16.81 -9.56 8.24
CA ASN A 307 17.46 -10.43 7.28
C ASN A 307 16.47 -11.51 6.84
N ARG A 308 16.15 -11.54 5.55
CA ARG A 308 15.21 -12.51 4.95
C ARG A 308 15.50 -13.96 5.34
N ALA A 309 16.77 -14.34 5.47
CA ALA A 309 17.17 -15.70 5.81
C ALA A 309 16.75 -16.14 7.22
N ASP A 310 16.45 -15.17 8.09
CA ASP A 310 16.03 -15.40 9.47
C ASP A 310 14.50 -15.40 9.63
N LEU A 311 13.75 -15.15 8.53
CA LEU A 311 12.29 -15.14 8.50
C LEU A 311 11.73 -16.41 7.86
N ILE A 312 10.53 -16.79 8.28
CA ILE A 312 9.81 -17.98 7.83
C ILE A 312 8.72 -17.57 6.84
N ASP A 313 8.69 -18.21 5.67
CA ASP A 313 7.64 -17.98 4.68
C ASP A 313 6.30 -18.58 5.13
N CYS A 314 5.37 -17.68 5.45
CA CYS A 314 3.99 -17.96 5.84
C CYS A 314 3.00 -17.35 4.82
N SER A 315 3.40 -17.17 3.56
CA SER A 315 2.55 -16.58 2.52
C SER A 315 1.28 -17.39 2.24
N ASP A 316 1.28 -18.67 2.60
CA ASP A 316 0.17 -19.59 2.41
C ASP A 316 -1.03 -19.32 3.35
N VAL A 317 -0.84 -18.54 4.42
CA VAL A 317 -1.91 -18.14 5.35
C VAL A 317 -2.48 -16.75 5.09
N VAL A 318 -1.86 -15.96 4.20
CA VAL A 318 -2.47 -14.71 3.69
C VAL A 318 -3.73 -15.10 2.92
N PRO A 319 -4.90 -14.44 3.06
CA PRO A 319 -6.08 -14.79 2.29
C PRO A 319 -5.85 -14.75 0.76
N ILE A 320 -6.75 -15.38 0.01
CA ILE A 320 -6.74 -15.23 -1.45
C ILE A 320 -7.23 -13.82 -1.79
N ALA A 321 -6.43 -13.07 -2.54
CA ALA A 321 -6.80 -11.73 -2.97
C ALA A 321 -8.00 -11.75 -3.94
N MET A 322 -8.86 -10.75 -3.84
CA MET A 322 -9.98 -10.56 -4.76
C MET A 322 -9.45 -10.28 -6.18
N PRO A 323 -9.99 -10.98 -7.21
CA PRO A 323 -9.53 -10.77 -8.58
C PRO A 323 -9.90 -9.37 -9.08
N ALA A 324 -9.08 -8.83 -9.98
CA ALA A 324 -9.42 -7.60 -10.69
C ALA A 324 -10.72 -7.78 -11.49
N ALA A 325 -11.47 -6.69 -11.69
CA ALA A 325 -12.66 -6.69 -12.54
C ALA A 325 -12.35 -6.97 -14.03
N GLY A 326 -11.09 -6.83 -14.45
CA GLY A 326 -10.66 -7.07 -15.82
C GLY A 326 -11.14 -6.00 -16.80
N VAL A 327 -11.41 -4.79 -16.31
CA VAL A 327 -11.79 -3.63 -17.11
C VAL A 327 -10.55 -2.77 -17.40
N PRO A 328 -10.42 -2.22 -18.63
CA PRO A 328 -9.40 -1.22 -18.92
C PRO A 328 -9.59 0.05 -18.09
N ALA A 329 -8.52 0.81 -17.88
CA ALA A 329 -8.61 2.15 -17.32
C ALA A 329 -9.43 3.07 -18.24
N THR A 330 -10.20 3.98 -17.65
CA THR A 330 -11.06 4.92 -18.38
C THR A 330 -10.84 6.34 -17.88
N PHE A 331 -10.95 7.30 -18.78
CA PHE A 331 -11.05 8.69 -18.36
C PHE A 331 -12.40 8.89 -17.66
N PRO A 332 -12.42 9.35 -16.40
CA PRO A 332 -13.67 9.66 -15.72
C PRO A 332 -14.46 10.74 -16.49
N ALA A 333 -15.79 10.73 -16.34
CA ALA A 333 -16.66 11.71 -16.98
C ALA A 333 -16.17 13.13 -16.70
N THR A 334 -16.28 14.03 -17.70
CA THR A 334 -15.71 15.40 -17.75
C THR A 334 -14.22 15.54 -18.05
N THR A 335 -13.47 14.43 -18.08
CA THR A 335 -12.05 14.43 -18.44
C THR A 335 -11.83 13.77 -19.80
N GLY A 336 -10.61 13.82 -20.32
CA GLY A 336 -10.24 13.06 -21.51
C GLY A 336 -8.81 13.27 -21.97
N PRO A 337 -8.44 12.73 -23.15
CA PRO A 337 -7.08 12.81 -23.68
C PRO A 337 -6.53 14.22 -23.84
N ARG A 338 -7.40 15.24 -23.95
CA ARG A 338 -7.01 16.65 -24.09
C ARG A 338 -6.53 17.27 -22.78
N ASP A 339 -6.83 16.64 -21.65
CA ASP A 339 -6.50 17.12 -20.32
C ASP A 339 -5.20 16.51 -19.79
N LEU A 340 -4.61 15.54 -20.50
CA LEU A 340 -3.36 14.91 -20.15
C LEU A 340 -2.19 15.91 -20.16
N GLN A 341 -1.36 15.83 -19.12
CA GLN A 341 -0.11 16.57 -18.94
C GLN A 341 1.08 15.61 -18.95
N LEU A 342 1.37 15.04 -20.13
CA LEU A 342 2.39 14.02 -20.30
C LEU A 342 3.81 14.59 -20.32
N THR A 343 4.74 13.86 -19.70
CA THR A 343 6.17 14.21 -19.69
C THR A 343 7.08 13.03 -20.04
N CYS A 344 6.55 11.80 -20.11
CA CYS A 344 7.30 10.67 -20.65
C CYS A 344 7.48 10.84 -22.17
N LEU A 345 8.74 10.90 -22.62
CA LEU A 345 9.08 11.14 -24.03
C LEU A 345 9.43 9.85 -24.80
N THR A 346 9.52 8.72 -24.12
CA THR A 346 10.01 7.45 -24.67
C THR A 346 8.91 6.40 -24.87
N GLU A 347 7.71 6.63 -24.35
CA GLU A 347 6.60 5.70 -24.40
C GLU A 347 5.34 6.40 -24.88
N GLN A 348 4.55 5.68 -25.68
CA GLN A 348 3.27 6.17 -26.15
C GLN A 348 2.21 5.98 -25.05
N PHE A 349 1.46 7.04 -24.74
CA PHE A 349 0.31 6.93 -23.84
C PHE A 349 -0.79 6.04 -24.46
N PRO A 350 -1.40 5.11 -23.70
CA PRO A 350 -2.40 4.19 -24.22
C PRO A 350 -3.68 4.90 -24.71
N SER A 351 -4.39 4.30 -25.66
CA SER A 351 -5.69 4.80 -26.08
C SER A 351 -6.77 4.26 -25.14
N LEU A 352 -7.38 5.13 -24.34
CA LEU A 352 -8.43 4.78 -23.37
C LEU A 352 -9.79 5.34 -23.79
N THR A 353 -10.86 4.74 -23.28
CA THR A 353 -12.23 5.26 -23.43
C THR A 353 -12.51 6.36 -22.40
N VAL A 354 -13.56 7.14 -22.66
CA VAL A 354 -14.06 8.16 -21.73
C VAL A 354 -15.43 7.73 -21.23
N ASP A 355 -15.66 7.80 -19.93
CA ASP A 355 -16.93 7.44 -19.34
C ASP A 355 -18.04 8.42 -19.76
N PRO A 356 -19.25 7.93 -20.01
CA PRO A 356 -20.34 8.76 -20.51
C PRO A 356 -20.84 9.70 -19.41
N GLY A 357 -20.78 11.02 -19.65
CA GLY A 357 -21.35 12.00 -18.72
C GLY A 357 -20.92 13.41 -19.09
N ALA A 358 -21.80 14.39 -18.83
CA ALA A 358 -21.49 15.82 -19.01
C ALA A 358 -21.07 16.50 -17.70
N THR A 359 -21.26 15.81 -16.58
CA THR A 359 -20.93 16.26 -15.22
C THR A 359 -20.05 15.22 -14.57
N GLU A 360 -19.23 15.68 -13.64
CA GLU A 360 -18.38 14.81 -12.84
C GLU A 360 -19.25 13.88 -11.99
N THR A 361 -18.80 12.63 -11.83
CA THR A 361 -19.46 11.62 -11.01
C THR A 361 -18.90 11.72 -9.60
N LEU A 362 -19.77 11.73 -8.58
CA LEU A 362 -19.33 11.67 -7.18
C LEU A 362 -18.59 10.35 -6.94
N VAL A 363 -17.50 10.43 -6.18
CA VAL A 363 -16.78 9.24 -5.70
C VAL A 363 -17.43 8.80 -4.40
N PRO A 364 -18.03 7.59 -4.33
CA PRO A 364 -18.74 7.17 -3.13
C PRO A 364 -17.84 7.10 -1.91
N HIS A 365 -18.37 7.53 -0.76
CA HIS A 365 -17.70 7.41 0.53
C HIS A 365 -17.53 5.95 0.98
N CYS A 366 -18.42 5.06 0.54
CA CYS A 366 -18.44 3.65 0.91
C CYS A 366 -18.35 2.71 -0.30
N SER A 367 -17.76 1.53 -0.09
CA SER A 367 -17.52 0.50 -1.11
C SER A 367 -18.80 -0.06 -1.76
N ASP A 368 -19.94 0.02 -1.06
CA ASP A 368 -21.24 -0.38 -1.58
C ASP A 368 -21.97 0.73 -2.37
N GLY A 369 -21.32 1.89 -2.53
CA GLY A 369 -21.85 3.06 -3.22
C GLY A 369 -22.71 3.98 -2.35
N SER A 370 -22.79 3.73 -1.04
CA SER A 370 -23.48 4.60 -0.09
C SER A 370 -22.57 5.67 0.52
N GLU A 371 -23.15 6.55 1.32
CA GLU A 371 -22.46 7.64 2.02
C GLU A 371 -22.19 7.35 3.50
N ASP A 372 -22.76 6.27 4.07
CA ASP A 372 -22.66 5.93 5.50
C ASP A 372 -22.34 4.45 5.67
N CYS A 373 -21.09 4.19 6.06
CA CYS A 373 -20.56 2.85 6.28
C CYS A 373 -19.97 2.74 7.69
N PRO A 374 -20.17 1.59 8.35
CA PRO A 374 -19.58 1.36 9.67
C PRO A 374 -18.06 1.28 9.57
N THR A 375 -17.37 2.10 10.35
CA THR A 375 -15.94 1.95 10.63
C THR A 375 -15.74 1.41 12.04
N VAL A 376 -14.67 0.64 12.25
CA VAL A 376 -14.31 0.14 13.58
C VAL A 376 -13.19 0.99 14.13
N GLN A 377 -13.47 1.72 15.20
CA GLN A 377 -12.45 2.52 15.88
C GLN A 377 -12.32 2.13 17.35
N PHE A 378 -11.21 1.47 17.67
CA PHE A 378 -10.83 1.20 19.05
C PHE A 378 -10.14 2.43 19.65
N SER A 379 -10.53 2.80 20.86
CA SER A 379 -9.72 3.76 21.64
C SER A 379 -8.40 3.10 22.03
N GLY A 380 -7.31 3.86 22.01
CA GLY A 380 -6.00 3.35 22.39
C GLY A 380 -5.02 4.43 22.84
N PRO A 381 -3.76 4.04 23.08
CA PRO A 381 -2.74 4.90 23.67
C PRO A 381 -2.00 5.82 22.69
N ALA A 382 -2.18 5.67 21.37
CA ALA A 382 -1.50 6.50 20.37
C ALA A 382 -2.01 7.96 20.38
#